data_AF-A0A1G4J2R9-F1
#
_entry.id   AF-A0A1G4J2R9-F1
#
_cell.length_a   1.000
_cell.length_b   1.000
_cell.length_c   1.000
_cell.angle_alpha   90.00
_cell.angle_beta   90.00
_cell.angle_gamma   90.00
#
_symmetry.space_group_name_H-M   'P 1'
#
loop_
_entity.id
_entity.type
_entity.pdbx_description
1 polymer ?
#
loop_
_entity_poly.entity_id
_entity_poly.type
_entity_poly.pdbx_seq_one_letter_code
_entity_poly.pdbx_strand_id
1 'polypeptide(L)'
;MLTDTDGLGSILETLVKMTVFDWKVREPGIPYFKPKLATLSNTRHSLDTLKFFLINATLAVAPTSNMHSPFDKNSPSGNMWNYVTSIYHEVFKEQSTIASYRVLLQRPDGVSVSDKLLNKNKIQWFYGNRKMQCDKLIWGLRNYFRLPTVEDLAVDLLHCDEISLTESRFNPKGSLLDLFPSEYLQSLLPSFARYEMLSEEQQAYVFESIDKITENLIWMVYLGCGYSYRFPELVDITYAGPNRALFIDNDTRCLVLFTTYTKGDKSTKPLTKRLDATTSKYLLYHIVILRQIQANLLGPEYCEVNPEHWPRFHGSSIELSQYILHQYVFFSIKESTLLRQKGFNDMLVKELGFNTRELRQAMVAIMRNYVKRSSVSEVYHTMTQELMFGHSVRTGLESYGLDSFSFDSVTASTATYFQAVASESWHNWIELESSFRTPQVNGIPSEQDIQELEGYVDTLKTALHNIRFSATAKKLRELPSIVPTTGLSGYLASQKAARRPGIATTLDQLQQVAHVLRSNAEM
;
A
#
# COMPACT_ATOMS: atom_id res chain seq x y z
N MET A 1 6.82 62.36 21.06
CA MET A 1 5.81 61.28 21.14
C MET A 1 6.40 59.88 20.91
N LEU A 2 7.45 59.72 20.08
CA LEU A 2 8.23 58.47 19.95
C LEU A 2 9.55 58.51 20.76
N THR A 3 9.55 59.20 21.90
CA THR A 3 10.77 59.46 22.69
C THR A 3 10.70 58.84 24.09
N ASP A 4 9.59 58.20 24.42
CA ASP A 4 9.39 57.50 25.70
C ASP A 4 9.62 56.00 25.45
N THR A 5 10.62 55.43 26.11
CA THR A 5 11.09 54.05 25.85
C THR A 5 10.01 53.01 26.13
N ASP A 6 9.08 53.30 27.04
CA ASP A 6 7.99 52.39 27.43
C ASP A 6 6.82 52.41 26.43
N GLY A 7 6.54 53.56 25.82
CA GLY A 7 5.50 53.71 24.80
C GLY A 7 5.88 53.05 23.46
N LEU A 8 7.17 53.08 23.11
CA LEU A 8 7.67 52.52 21.85
C LEU A 8 7.48 51.00 21.78
N GLY A 9 7.71 50.28 22.89
CA GLY A 9 7.50 48.82 22.94
C GLY A 9 6.05 48.42 22.69
N SER A 10 5.12 49.11 23.33
CA SER A 10 3.67 48.87 23.15
C SER A 10 3.22 49.18 21.72
N ILE A 11 3.76 50.23 21.09
CA ILE A 11 3.48 50.57 19.70
C ILE A 11 4.02 49.50 18.75
N LEU A 12 5.25 49.03 18.95
CA LEU A 12 5.84 47.98 18.11
C LEU A 12 5.13 46.65 18.24
N GLU A 13 4.76 46.25 19.45
CA GLU A 13 3.93 45.06 19.67
C GLU A 13 2.59 45.16 18.93
N THR A 14 1.96 46.33 18.99
CA THR A 14 0.72 46.61 18.27
C THR A 14 0.92 46.52 16.76
N LEU A 15 1.99 47.12 16.22
CA LEU A 15 2.29 47.05 14.78
C LEU A 15 2.54 45.62 14.31
N VAL A 16 3.28 44.82 15.09
CA VAL A 16 3.47 43.39 14.79
C VAL A 16 2.13 42.66 14.77
N LYS A 17 1.27 42.87 15.78
CA LYS A 17 -0.10 42.29 15.80
C LYS A 17 -0.93 42.74 14.59
N MET A 18 -0.79 43.99 14.15
CA MET A 18 -1.51 44.51 12.99
C MET A 18 -1.07 43.87 11.67
N THR A 19 0.16 43.35 11.56
CA THR A 19 0.63 42.64 10.35
C THR A 19 -0.13 41.35 10.05
N VAL A 20 -0.82 40.79 11.04
CA VAL A 20 -1.59 39.55 10.91
C VAL A 20 -2.96 39.78 10.26
N PHE A 21 -3.35 41.05 10.05
CA PHE A 21 -4.64 41.42 9.46
C PHE A 21 -4.46 42.01 8.05
N ASP A 22 -5.34 41.59 7.14
CA ASP A 22 -5.51 42.19 5.83
C ASP A 22 -6.57 43.30 5.92
N TRP A 23 -6.08 44.53 6.03
CA TRP A 23 -6.89 45.74 6.13
C TRP A 23 -7.55 46.15 4.80
N LYS A 24 -7.28 45.45 3.69
CA LYS A 24 -7.91 45.72 2.39
C LYS A 24 -9.19 44.91 2.17
N VAL A 25 -9.37 43.83 2.92
CA VAL A 25 -10.48 42.88 2.74
C VAL A 25 -11.38 42.90 3.97
N ARG A 26 -12.65 43.24 3.76
CA ARG A 26 -13.68 43.23 4.80
C ARG A 26 -14.32 41.85 4.91
N GLU A 27 -14.58 41.41 6.12
CA GLU A 27 -15.33 40.17 6.35
C GLU A 27 -16.81 40.37 5.96
N PRO A 28 -17.37 39.53 5.06
CA PRO A 28 -18.74 39.68 4.59
C PRO A 28 -19.75 39.40 5.71
N GLY A 29 -20.82 40.20 5.78
CA GLY A 29 -21.92 40.01 6.73
C GLY A 29 -21.80 40.75 8.06
N ILE A 30 -20.76 41.59 8.26
CA ILE A 30 -20.55 42.33 9.51
C ILE A 30 -20.72 43.86 9.29
N PRO A 31 -21.57 44.55 10.06
CA PRO A 31 -21.91 45.97 9.84
C PRO A 31 -20.77 46.95 10.19
N TYR A 32 -19.76 46.51 10.93
CA TYR A 32 -18.53 47.28 11.22
C TYR A 32 -17.32 46.74 10.43
N PHE A 33 -16.28 47.56 10.29
CA PHE A 33 -15.04 47.18 9.62
C PHE A 33 -14.29 46.16 10.48
N LYS A 34 -14.31 44.89 10.05
CA LYS A 34 -13.49 43.82 10.61
C LYS A 34 -12.53 43.32 9.52
N PRO A 35 -11.21 43.55 9.67
CA PRO A 35 -10.24 43.09 8.68
C PRO A 35 -10.14 41.56 8.73
N LYS A 36 -9.95 40.94 7.56
CA LYS A 36 -9.71 39.50 7.47
C LYS A 36 -8.30 39.17 8.00
N LEU A 37 -8.06 37.94 8.45
CA LEU A 37 -6.69 37.49 8.71
C LEU A 37 -5.88 37.47 7.40
N ALA A 38 -4.66 38.01 7.45
CA ALA A 38 -3.72 38.00 6.35
C ALA A 38 -3.20 36.57 6.10
N THR A 39 -2.87 36.28 4.85
CA THR A 39 -2.15 35.03 4.53
C THR A 39 -0.74 35.10 5.11
N LEU A 40 -0.14 33.95 5.43
CA LEU A 40 1.22 33.90 5.99
C LEU A 40 2.26 34.61 5.11
N SER A 41 2.07 34.60 3.78
CA SER A 41 2.89 35.35 2.83
C SER A 41 2.75 36.87 2.98
N ASN A 42 1.51 37.36 3.16
CA ASN A 42 1.24 38.79 3.36
C ASN A 42 1.74 39.25 4.73
N THR A 43 1.58 38.42 5.76
CA THR A 43 2.13 38.66 7.11
C THR A 43 3.64 38.78 7.05
N ARG A 44 4.34 37.86 6.38
CA ARG A 44 5.79 37.95 6.18
C ARG A 44 6.20 39.22 5.45
N HIS A 45 5.55 39.56 4.33
CA HIS A 45 5.88 40.76 3.57
C HIS A 45 5.70 42.04 4.41
N SER A 46 4.65 42.08 5.23
CA SER A 46 4.41 43.18 6.16
C SER A 46 5.48 43.24 7.26
N LEU A 47 5.93 42.10 7.77
CA LEU A 47 7.04 42.02 8.73
C LEU A 47 8.40 42.38 8.10
N ASP A 48 8.67 42.00 6.85
CA ASP A 48 9.85 42.42 6.09
C ASP A 48 9.88 43.96 5.96
N THR A 49 8.72 44.55 5.64
CA THR A 49 8.55 46.01 5.53
C THR A 49 8.76 46.70 6.87
N LEU A 50 8.17 46.15 7.95
CA LEU A 50 8.35 46.66 9.31
C LEU A 50 9.81 46.57 9.74
N LYS A 51 10.48 45.45 9.50
CA LYS A 51 11.90 45.26 9.82
C LYS A 51 12.77 46.24 9.05
N PHE A 52 12.51 46.46 7.76
CA PHE A 52 13.20 47.45 6.95
C PHE A 52 12.98 48.88 7.48
N PHE A 53 11.75 49.23 7.84
CA PHE A 53 11.43 50.51 8.46
C PHE A 53 12.19 50.71 9.77
N LEU A 54 12.24 49.69 10.64
CA LEU A 54 12.93 49.77 11.93
C LEU A 54 14.44 49.95 11.76
N ILE A 55 15.07 49.22 10.83
CA ILE A 55 16.49 49.38 10.52
C ILE A 55 16.78 50.82 10.08
N ASN A 56 15.98 51.38 9.17
CA ASN A 56 16.17 52.76 8.72
C ASN A 56 15.88 53.79 9.82
N ALA A 57 14.88 53.56 10.66
CA ALA A 57 14.57 54.42 11.79
C ALA A 57 15.71 54.44 12.82
N THR A 58 16.38 53.31 13.07
CA THR A 58 17.54 53.26 13.97
C THR A 58 18.75 54.03 13.44
N LEU A 59 18.92 54.09 12.12
CA LEU A 59 19.99 54.88 11.49
C LEU A 59 19.73 56.40 11.56
N ALA A 60 18.47 56.81 11.74
CA ALA A 60 18.08 58.22 11.84
C ALA A 60 18.18 58.79 13.26
N VAL A 61 18.40 57.96 14.29
CA VAL A 61 18.60 58.42 15.67
C VAL A 61 20.06 58.83 15.85
N ALA A 62 20.31 60.14 15.92
CA ALA A 62 21.63 60.67 16.29
C ALA A 62 21.94 60.29 17.77
N PRO A 63 23.13 59.77 18.08
CA PRO A 63 23.48 59.41 19.45
C PRO A 63 23.63 60.69 20.28
N THR A 64 22.62 61.04 21.07
CA THR A 64 22.80 61.94 22.21
C THR A 64 23.32 61.12 23.38
N SER A 65 24.31 61.66 24.09
CA SER A 65 25.23 60.92 24.97
C SER A 65 24.63 60.17 26.17
N ASN A 66 23.31 60.14 26.34
CA ASN A 66 22.63 59.45 27.44
C ASN A 66 21.37 58.65 27.03
N MET A 67 21.10 58.43 25.74
CA MET A 67 19.98 57.56 25.31
C MET A 67 20.50 56.19 24.87
N HIS A 68 20.18 55.15 25.64
CA HIS A 68 20.32 53.77 25.18
C HIS A 68 19.44 53.57 23.95
N SER A 69 20.01 53.03 22.87
CA SER A 69 19.23 52.69 21.69
C SER A 69 18.15 51.69 22.11
N PRO A 70 16.86 51.91 21.78
CA PRO A 70 15.80 50.94 22.04
C PRO A 70 16.03 49.59 21.34
N PHE A 71 17.02 49.52 20.44
CA PHE A 71 17.43 48.32 19.71
C PHE A 71 18.84 47.84 20.09
N ASP A 72 19.42 48.36 21.17
CA ASP A 72 20.70 47.86 21.71
C ASP A 72 20.52 46.44 22.25
N LYS A 73 21.36 45.51 21.77
CA LYS A 73 21.32 44.10 22.19
C LYS A 73 21.64 43.92 23.67
N ASN A 74 22.33 44.88 24.28
CA ASN A 74 22.83 44.80 25.65
C ASN A 74 21.97 45.59 26.67
N SER A 75 20.84 46.17 26.24
CA SER A 75 19.95 46.90 27.15
C SER A 75 19.14 45.94 28.05
N PRO A 76 19.04 46.20 29.37
CA PRO A 76 18.26 45.40 30.31
C PRO A 76 16.74 45.61 30.18
N SER A 77 16.28 46.66 29.50
CA SER A 77 14.86 46.87 29.16
C SER A 77 14.52 46.17 27.84
N GLY A 78 13.89 45.00 27.95
CA GLY A 78 13.11 44.32 26.91
C GLY A 78 13.55 44.52 25.46
N ASN A 79 14.48 43.68 24.98
CA ASN A 79 15.01 43.77 23.61
C ASN A 79 13.90 43.57 22.56
N MET A 80 13.35 44.69 22.07
CA MET A 80 12.30 44.74 21.04
C MET A 80 12.77 44.14 19.71
N TRP A 81 14.07 44.23 19.41
CA TRP A 81 14.66 43.59 18.24
C TRP A 81 14.58 42.07 18.32
N ASN A 82 14.83 41.49 19.50
CA ASN A 82 14.67 40.05 19.72
C ASN A 82 13.21 39.61 19.59
N TYR A 83 12.25 40.40 20.06
CA TYR A 83 10.82 40.11 19.90
C TYR A 83 10.40 40.05 18.42
N VAL A 84 10.72 41.11 17.65
CA VAL A 84 10.39 41.18 16.21
C VAL A 84 11.11 40.08 15.43
N THR A 85 12.40 39.83 15.74
CA THR A 85 13.20 38.79 15.08
C THR A 85 12.70 37.39 15.41
N SER A 86 12.26 37.14 16.65
CA SER A 86 11.67 35.86 17.08
C SER A 86 10.37 35.56 16.31
N ILE A 87 9.44 36.52 16.27
CA ILE A 87 8.18 36.37 15.51
C ILE A 87 8.46 36.19 14.02
N TYR A 88 9.38 36.96 13.47
CA TYR A 88 9.80 36.81 12.08
C TYR A 88 10.34 35.40 11.80
N HIS A 89 11.19 34.86 12.68
CA HIS A 89 11.71 33.51 12.53
C HIS A 89 10.63 32.44 12.60
N GLU A 90 9.66 32.57 13.51
CA GLU A 90 8.53 31.63 13.57
C GLU A 90 7.66 31.70 12.30
N VAL A 91 7.31 32.91 11.83
CA VAL A 91 6.56 33.08 10.57
C VAL A 91 7.35 32.55 9.36
N PHE A 92 8.65 32.80 9.31
CA PHE A 92 9.53 32.29 8.24
C PHE A 92 9.65 30.76 8.27
N LYS A 93 9.79 30.17 9.46
CA LYS A 93 9.86 28.73 9.67
C LYS A 93 8.54 28.06 9.28
N GLU A 94 7.42 28.65 9.69
CA GLU A 94 6.10 28.17 9.33
C GLU A 94 5.84 28.33 7.82
N GLN A 95 6.28 29.42 7.18
CA GLN A 95 6.13 29.58 5.74
C GLN A 95 7.03 28.63 4.95
N SER A 96 8.24 28.38 5.42
CA SER A 96 9.14 27.38 4.82
C SER A 96 8.56 25.97 4.98
N THR A 97 7.88 25.71 6.09
CA THR A 97 7.11 24.50 6.32
C THR A 97 5.94 24.41 5.35
N ILE A 98 5.15 25.47 5.16
CA ILE A 98 4.01 25.47 4.22
C ILE A 98 4.46 25.40 2.75
N ALA A 99 5.53 26.09 2.37
CA ALA A 99 6.09 26.09 1.03
C ALA A 99 6.65 24.71 0.63
N SER A 100 7.29 23.99 1.57
CA SER A 100 7.72 22.60 1.38
C SER A 100 6.57 21.58 1.32
N TYR A 101 5.32 22.00 1.52
CA TYR A 101 4.14 21.12 1.36
C TYR A 101 3.17 21.63 0.29
N ARG A 102 3.60 22.52 -0.61
CA ARG A 102 2.73 23.00 -1.69
C ARG A 102 2.49 21.87 -2.70
N VAL A 103 1.30 21.27 -2.60
CA VAL A 103 0.80 20.28 -3.55
C VAL A 103 0.29 21.01 -4.78
N LEU A 104 0.85 20.71 -5.96
CA LEU A 104 0.42 21.27 -7.24
C LEU A 104 -0.13 20.15 -8.13
N LEU A 105 -1.31 20.36 -8.69
CA LEU A 105 -1.90 19.42 -9.64
C LEU A 105 -1.26 19.62 -11.02
N GLN A 106 -0.72 18.55 -11.59
CA GLN A 106 -0.19 18.50 -12.95
C GLN A 106 -1.06 17.56 -13.79
N ARG A 107 -1.93 18.12 -14.65
CA ARG A 107 -2.80 17.31 -15.51
C ARG A 107 -1.98 16.55 -16.58
N PRO A 108 -2.41 15.35 -17.02
CA PRO A 108 -3.72 14.73 -16.75
C PRO A 108 -3.83 13.92 -15.45
N ASP A 109 -2.72 13.49 -14.85
CA ASP A 109 -2.71 12.44 -13.80
C ASP A 109 -1.53 12.56 -12.80
N GLY A 110 -0.94 13.75 -12.70
CA GLY A 110 0.25 14.03 -11.90
C GLY A 110 0.01 15.00 -10.73
N VAL A 111 0.82 14.85 -9.69
CA VAL A 111 0.89 15.75 -8.55
C VAL A 111 2.36 16.05 -8.23
N SER A 112 2.67 17.33 -8.04
CA SER A 112 3.97 17.77 -7.56
C SER A 112 3.91 18.14 -6.08
N VAL A 113 4.83 17.58 -5.29
CA VAL A 113 5.04 17.90 -3.87
C VAL A 113 6.51 18.26 -3.71
N SER A 114 6.82 19.43 -3.16
CA SER A 114 8.21 19.91 -3.04
C SER A 114 8.97 19.87 -4.37
N ASP A 115 8.33 20.29 -5.47
CA ASP A 115 8.86 20.24 -6.85
C ASP A 115 9.13 18.83 -7.42
N LYS A 116 8.75 17.77 -6.70
CA LYS A 116 8.88 16.38 -7.16
C LYS A 116 7.57 15.90 -7.76
N LEU A 117 7.59 15.48 -9.02
CA LEU A 117 6.43 14.94 -9.71
C LEU A 117 6.22 13.45 -9.39
N LEU A 118 4.99 13.13 -8.99
CA LEU A 118 4.44 11.78 -8.95
C LEU A 118 3.26 11.71 -9.92
N ASN A 119 3.28 10.76 -10.86
CA ASN A 119 2.18 10.50 -11.79
C ASN A 119 1.91 8.98 -11.86
N LYS A 120 0.82 8.60 -12.53
CA LYS A 120 0.42 7.19 -12.68
C LYS A 120 1.57 6.32 -13.19
N ASN A 121 2.23 6.73 -14.27
CA ASN A 121 3.34 5.99 -14.89
C ASN A 121 4.50 5.73 -13.92
N LYS A 122 4.86 6.72 -13.09
CA LYS A 122 5.93 6.57 -12.10
C LYS A 122 5.57 5.56 -11.01
N ILE A 123 4.29 5.53 -10.59
CA ILE A 123 3.81 4.55 -9.61
C ILE A 123 3.78 3.15 -10.25
N GLN A 124 3.24 3.00 -11.47
CA GLN A 124 3.22 1.74 -12.21
C GLN A 124 4.63 1.19 -12.46
N TRP A 125 5.57 2.04 -12.88
CA TRP A 125 6.97 1.66 -13.08
C TRP A 125 7.60 1.16 -11.78
N PHE A 126 7.41 1.88 -10.68
CA PHE A 126 7.99 1.48 -9.40
C PHE A 126 7.38 0.16 -8.90
N TYR A 127 6.05 0.01 -8.96
CA TYR A 127 5.36 -1.23 -8.63
C TYR A 127 5.84 -2.41 -9.49
N GLY A 128 5.90 -2.23 -10.82
CA GLY A 128 6.37 -3.22 -11.77
C GLY A 128 7.83 -3.63 -11.52
N ASN A 129 8.69 -2.67 -11.14
CA ASN A 129 10.06 -2.97 -10.74
C ASN A 129 10.12 -3.82 -9.47
N ARG A 130 9.30 -3.53 -8.45
CA ARG A 130 9.26 -4.35 -7.23
C ARG A 130 8.87 -5.79 -7.56
N LYS A 131 7.82 -5.97 -8.38
CA LYS A 131 7.39 -7.29 -8.88
C LYS A 131 8.53 -8.00 -9.63
N MET A 132 9.19 -7.32 -10.55
CA MET A 132 10.31 -7.88 -11.32
C MET A 132 11.48 -8.31 -10.42
N GLN A 133 11.79 -7.55 -9.36
CA GLN A 133 12.81 -7.97 -8.39
C GLN A 133 12.38 -9.22 -7.63
N CYS A 134 11.11 -9.33 -7.22
CA CYS A 134 10.58 -10.56 -6.63
C CYS A 134 10.74 -11.74 -7.59
N ASP A 135 10.34 -11.59 -8.86
CA ASP A 135 10.44 -12.65 -9.88
C ASP A 135 11.87 -13.12 -10.06
N LYS A 136 12.82 -12.19 -10.16
CA LYS A 136 14.25 -12.49 -10.29
C LYS A 136 14.79 -13.29 -9.10
N LEU A 137 14.42 -12.89 -7.89
CA LEU A 137 14.88 -13.54 -6.65
C LEU A 137 14.23 -14.93 -6.50
N ILE A 138 12.93 -15.06 -6.75
CA ILE A 138 12.22 -16.35 -6.73
C ILE A 138 12.83 -17.30 -7.77
N TRP A 139 13.14 -16.81 -8.97
CA TRP A 139 13.83 -17.60 -9.98
C TRP A 139 15.20 -18.08 -9.51
N GLY A 140 15.98 -17.22 -8.84
CA GLY A 140 17.26 -17.61 -8.23
C GLY A 140 17.14 -18.73 -7.19
N LEU A 141 16.08 -18.71 -6.38
CA LEU A 141 15.81 -19.74 -5.37
C LEU A 141 15.49 -21.12 -5.97
N ARG A 142 15.07 -21.19 -7.24
CA ARG A 142 14.80 -22.47 -7.93
C ARG A 142 16.04 -23.33 -8.15
N ASN A 143 17.23 -22.73 -8.04
CA ASN A 143 18.48 -23.49 -8.06
C ASN A 143 18.59 -24.43 -6.85
N TYR A 144 17.99 -24.04 -5.72
CA TYR A 144 18.07 -24.77 -4.45
C TYR A 144 16.81 -25.60 -4.17
N PHE A 145 15.63 -25.10 -4.57
CA PHE A 145 14.34 -25.70 -4.25
C PHE A 145 13.48 -25.94 -5.50
N ARG A 146 12.65 -26.99 -5.48
CA ARG A 146 11.58 -27.19 -6.45
C ARG A 146 10.40 -26.33 -6.03
N LEU A 147 10.24 -25.20 -6.70
CA LEU A 147 9.22 -24.21 -6.36
C LEU A 147 8.12 -24.17 -7.43
N PRO A 148 6.82 -24.13 -7.06
CA PRO A 148 5.76 -23.78 -8.00
C PRO A 148 5.96 -22.34 -8.52
N THR A 149 5.26 -21.96 -9.59
CA THR A 149 5.16 -20.54 -9.94
C THR A 149 4.21 -19.82 -8.96
N VAL A 150 4.32 -18.50 -8.91
CA VAL A 150 3.40 -17.66 -8.11
C VAL A 150 1.97 -17.82 -8.62
N GLU A 151 1.80 -17.94 -9.94
CA GLU A 151 0.54 -18.18 -10.61
C GLU A 151 -0.02 -19.57 -10.32
N ASP A 152 0.79 -20.64 -10.43
CA ASP A 152 0.34 -22.01 -10.15
C ASP A 152 -0.19 -22.13 -8.71
N LEU A 153 0.54 -21.58 -7.74
CA LEU A 153 0.11 -21.56 -6.34
C LEU A 153 -1.22 -20.81 -6.17
N ALA A 154 -1.38 -19.67 -6.84
CA ALA A 154 -2.60 -18.90 -6.78
C ALA A 154 -3.79 -19.65 -7.40
N VAL A 155 -3.58 -20.36 -8.51
CA VAL A 155 -4.63 -21.21 -9.12
C VAL A 155 -5.02 -22.33 -8.16
N ASP A 156 -4.05 -23.01 -7.57
CA ASP A 156 -4.29 -24.15 -6.68
C ASP A 156 -5.00 -23.74 -5.37
N LEU A 157 -4.74 -22.53 -4.85
CA LEU A 157 -5.28 -22.09 -3.55
C LEU A 157 -6.46 -21.11 -3.66
N LEU A 158 -6.40 -20.15 -4.58
CA LEU A 158 -7.39 -19.06 -4.68
C LEU A 158 -8.47 -19.33 -5.73
N HIS A 159 -8.16 -20.08 -6.80
CA HIS A 159 -9.13 -20.45 -7.86
C HIS A 159 -9.80 -21.80 -7.63
N CYS A 160 -9.39 -22.56 -6.61
CA CYS A 160 -10.02 -23.84 -6.30
C CYS A 160 -11.41 -23.61 -5.66
N ASP A 161 -12.47 -23.80 -6.43
CA ASP A 161 -13.86 -23.65 -5.95
C ASP A 161 -14.24 -24.71 -4.89
N GLU A 162 -13.47 -25.79 -4.77
CA GLU A 162 -13.63 -26.79 -3.72
C GLU A 162 -13.17 -26.27 -2.35
N ILE A 163 -12.32 -25.23 -2.31
CA ILE A 163 -11.83 -24.64 -1.07
C ILE A 163 -12.75 -23.48 -0.68
N SER A 164 -13.47 -23.65 0.44
CA SER A 164 -14.22 -22.53 1.04
C SER A 164 -13.27 -21.58 1.75
N LEU A 165 -13.02 -20.43 1.12
CA LEU A 165 -12.25 -19.32 1.71
C LEU A 165 -13.13 -18.38 2.54
N THR A 166 -14.36 -18.80 2.84
CA THR A 166 -15.30 -17.97 3.61
C THR A 166 -14.90 -17.94 5.08
N GLU A 167 -14.75 -16.75 5.63
CA GLU A 167 -14.34 -16.55 7.01
C GLU A 167 -14.98 -15.30 7.63
N SER A 168 -15.33 -15.38 8.91
CA SER A 168 -15.77 -14.21 9.68
C SER A 168 -14.58 -13.39 10.14
N ARG A 169 -14.61 -12.07 9.89
CA ARG A 169 -13.59 -11.14 10.40
C ARG A 169 -13.68 -10.94 11.92
N PHE A 170 -14.84 -11.20 12.52
CA PHE A 170 -15.06 -11.05 13.96
C PHE A 170 -14.68 -12.31 14.74
N ASN A 171 -14.76 -13.47 14.07
CA ASN A 171 -14.35 -14.77 14.62
C ASN A 171 -13.39 -15.45 13.61
N PRO A 172 -12.16 -14.92 13.46
CA PRO A 172 -11.17 -15.48 12.55
C PRO A 172 -10.66 -16.85 13.02
N LYS A 173 -10.25 -17.70 12.08
CA LYS A 173 -9.34 -18.82 12.33
C LYS A 173 -7.98 -18.31 12.83
N GLY A 174 -7.23 -19.17 13.50
CA GLY A 174 -5.96 -18.82 14.16
C GLY A 174 -4.88 -18.36 13.18
N SER A 175 -4.85 -18.93 11.97
CA SER A 175 -3.93 -18.59 10.89
C SER A 175 -4.66 -18.46 9.57
N LEU A 176 -4.15 -17.62 8.66
CA LEU A 176 -4.57 -17.61 7.26
C LEU A 176 -4.43 -19.00 6.63
N LEU A 177 -3.40 -19.74 7.03
CA LEU A 177 -3.12 -21.08 6.51
C LEU A 177 -4.24 -22.08 6.87
N ASP A 178 -4.97 -21.86 7.97
CA ASP A 178 -6.08 -22.71 8.39
C ASP A 178 -7.30 -22.64 7.44
N LEU A 179 -7.27 -21.74 6.46
CA LEU A 179 -8.26 -21.68 5.38
C LEU A 179 -8.06 -22.80 4.36
N PHE A 180 -6.86 -23.37 4.26
CA PHE A 180 -6.51 -24.37 3.28
C PHE A 180 -6.42 -25.76 3.92
N PRO A 181 -6.80 -26.84 3.22
CA PRO A 181 -6.61 -28.20 3.73
C PRO A 181 -5.13 -28.50 3.99
N SER A 182 -4.85 -29.16 5.11
CA SER A 182 -3.47 -29.48 5.53
C SER A 182 -2.73 -30.34 4.51
N GLU A 183 -3.40 -31.30 3.86
CA GLU A 183 -2.78 -32.14 2.85
C GLU A 183 -2.32 -31.33 1.62
N TYR A 184 -3.10 -30.30 1.26
CA TYR A 184 -2.76 -29.40 0.16
C TYR A 184 -1.52 -28.56 0.51
N LEU A 185 -1.50 -27.94 1.69
CA LEU A 185 -0.33 -27.16 2.13
C LEU A 185 0.93 -28.02 2.23
N GLN A 186 0.81 -29.25 2.73
CA GLN A 186 1.93 -30.20 2.79
C GLN A 186 2.47 -30.54 1.41
N SER A 187 1.60 -30.69 0.41
CA SER A 187 2.01 -30.98 -0.97
C SER A 187 2.76 -29.82 -1.64
N LEU A 188 2.54 -28.60 -1.15
CA LEU A 188 3.16 -27.37 -1.63
C LEU A 188 4.48 -27.06 -0.93
N LEU A 189 4.84 -27.82 0.12
CA LEU A 189 6.11 -27.63 0.82
C LEU A 189 7.28 -27.84 -0.15
N PRO A 190 8.17 -26.84 -0.28
CA PRO A 190 9.25 -26.91 -1.24
C PRO A 190 10.25 -28.00 -0.85
N SER A 191 10.52 -28.90 -1.80
CA SER A 191 11.57 -29.91 -1.68
C SER A 191 12.87 -29.38 -2.26
N PHE A 192 14.00 -29.88 -1.79
CA PHE A 192 15.28 -29.53 -2.40
C PHE A 192 15.33 -29.99 -3.86
N ALA A 193 15.89 -29.15 -4.73
CA ALA A 193 15.97 -29.42 -6.16
C ALA A 193 16.93 -30.56 -6.47
N ARG A 194 18.17 -30.40 -6.00
CA ARG A 194 19.32 -31.28 -6.26
C ARG A 194 20.20 -31.55 -5.03
N TYR A 195 19.89 -30.91 -3.90
CA TYR A 195 20.68 -30.97 -2.68
C TYR A 195 19.97 -31.85 -1.64
N GLU A 196 20.72 -32.49 -0.76
CA GLU A 196 20.16 -33.10 0.46
C GLU A 196 20.12 -32.08 1.61
N MET A 197 21.08 -31.15 1.62
CA MET A 197 21.21 -30.04 2.58
C MET A 197 21.96 -28.87 1.91
N LEU A 198 21.73 -27.65 2.38
CA LEU A 198 22.44 -26.45 1.93
C LEU A 198 23.73 -26.22 2.74
N SER A 199 24.76 -25.68 2.11
CA SER A 199 25.91 -25.13 2.86
C SER A 199 25.53 -23.81 3.55
N GLU A 200 26.32 -23.38 4.53
CA GLU A 200 26.08 -22.11 5.25
C GLU A 200 26.01 -20.90 4.30
N GLU A 201 26.88 -20.84 3.29
CA GLU A 201 26.88 -19.77 2.28
C GLU A 201 25.59 -19.79 1.43
N GLN A 202 25.12 -20.97 1.05
CA GLN A 202 23.88 -21.14 0.29
C GLN A 202 22.66 -20.77 1.14
N GLN A 203 22.66 -21.17 2.41
CA GLN A 203 21.61 -20.82 3.37
C GLN A 203 21.57 -19.31 3.60
N ALA A 204 22.72 -18.65 3.78
CA ALA A 204 22.82 -17.21 3.89
C ALA A 204 22.28 -16.50 2.63
N TYR A 205 22.60 -17.00 1.43
CA TYR A 205 22.05 -16.48 0.18
C TYR A 205 20.53 -16.64 0.09
N VAL A 206 19.99 -17.78 0.52
CA VAL A 206 18.54 -18.03 0.54
C VAL A 206 17.85 -17.05 1.48
N PHE A 207 18.37 -16.87 2.71
CA PHE A 207 17.82 -15.92 3.66
C PHE A 207 17.88 -14.47 3.15
N GLU A 208 19.03 -14.05 2.59
CA GLU A 208 19.16 -12.72 2.02
C GLU A 208 18.19 -12.48 0.84
N SER A 209 17.98 -13.51 0.01
CA SER A 209 17.05 -13.43 -1.11
C SER A 209 15.60 -13.29 -0.63
N ILE A 210 15.18 -14.03 0.39
CA ILE A 210 13.82 -13.94 0.95
C ILE A 210 13.61 -12.62 1.70
N ASP A 211 14.61 -12.12 2.43
CA ASP A 211 14.56 -10.80 3.06
C ASP A 211 14.41 -9.69 2.02
N LYS A 212 15.16 -9.75 0.91
CA LYS A 212 14.99 -8.83 -0.22
C LYS A 212 13.61 -8.95 -0.89
N ILE A 213 13.04 -10.15 -1.01
CA ILE A 213 11.66 -10.31 -1.49
C ILE A 213 10.69 -9.62 -0.51
N THR A 214 10.89 -9.79 0.79
CA THR A 214 10.08 -9.16 1.85
C THR A 214 10.12 -7.63 1.75
N GLU A 215 11.30 -7.05 1.50
CA GLU A 215 11.47 -5.62 1.25
C GLU A 215 10.76 -5.12 -0.02
N ASN A 216 10.66 -5.93 -1.07
CA ASN A 216 9.90 -5.56 -2.26
C ASN A 216 8.38 -5.70 -2.04
N LEU A 217 7.97 -6.73 -1.31
CA LEU A 217 6.58 -7.01 -0.98
C LEU A 217 5.92 -5.91 -0.16
N ILE A 218 6.62 -5.31 0.81
CA ILE A 218 6.03 -4.23 1.62
C ILE A 218 5.62 -3.03 0.74
N TRP A 219 6.33 -2.79 -0.35
CA TRP A 219 5.98 -1.76 -1.33
C TRP A 219 4.86 -2.16 -2.26
N MET A 220 4.84 -3.42 -2.70
CA MET A 220 3.69 -3.96 -3.43
C MET A 220 2.43 -3.85 -2.58
N VAL A 221 2.50 -4.12 -1.28
CA VAL A 221 1.39 -3.91 -0.33
C VAL A 221 1.06 -2.43 -0.15
N TYR A 222 2.06 -1.57 0.01
CA TYR A 222 1.87 -0.12 0.18
C TYR A 222 1.10 0.50 -1.00
N LEU A 223 1.47 0.13 -2.22
CA LEU A 223 0.87 0.66 -3.45
C LEU A 223 -0.37 -0.12 -3.89
N GLY A 224 -0.39 -1.44 -3.68
CA GLY A 224 -1.50 -2.31 -4.02
C GLY A 224 -2.75 -2.03 -3.18
N CYS A 225 -2.62 -1.53 -1.95
CA CYS A 225 -3.77 -1.07 -1.17
C CYS A 225 -4.25 0.35 -1.53
N GLY A 226 -3.40 1.16 -2.18
CA GLY A 226 -3.67 2.53 -2.65
C GLY A 226 -3.84 3.60 -1.58
N TYR A 227 -4.44 3.26 -0.45
CA TYR A 227 -4.56 4.14 0.70
C TYR A 227 -3.41 3.83 1.64
N SER A 228 -2.28 4.52 1.46
CA SER A 228 -1.05 4.26 2.22
C SER A 228 -1.31 4.01 3.71
N TYR A 229 -0.88 2.85 4.21
CA TYR A 229 -0.73 2.64 5.65
C TYR A 229 0.47 3.43 6.16
N ARG A 230 0.46 3.75 7.46
CA ARG A 230 1.67 4.26 8.11
C ARG A 230 2.68 3.13 8.19
N PHE A 231 3.96 3.47 8.18
CA PHE A 231 5.01 2.47 8.25
C PHE A 231 4.84 1.48 9.43
N PRO A 232 4.57 1.91 10.68
CA PRO A 232 4.34 0.97 11.79
C PRO A 232 3.17 0.01 11.53
N GLU A 233 2.07 0.51 10.97
CA GLU A 233 0.90 -0.31 10.63
C GLU A 233 1.23 -1.38 9.57
N LEU A 234 2.18 -1.11 8.67
CA LEU A 234 2.60 -2.06 7.65
C LEU A 234 3.47 -3.17 8.22
N VAL A 235 4.47 -2.83 9.04
CA VAL A 235 5.38 -3.86 9.56
C VAL A 235 4.68 -4.79 10.54
N ASP A 236 3.64 -4.28 11.21
CA ASP A 236 2.81 -5.02 12.17
C ASP A 236 1.77 -5.93 11.50
N ILE A 237 1.74 -6.04 10.17
CA ILE A 237 0.83 -6.96 9.47
C ILE A 237 1.20 -8.41 9.81
N THR A 238 0.23 -9.09 10.42
CA THR A 238 0.30 -10.50 10.79
C THR A 238 -0.67 -11.35 9.96
N TYR A 239 -0.25 -12.56 9.60
CA TYR A 239 -1.07 -13.56 8.90
C TYR A 239 -1.56 -14.68 9.82
N ALA A 240 -1.17 -14.67 11.10
CA ALA A 240 -1.63 -15.58 12.13
C ALA A 240 -1.62 -14.91 13.50
N GLY A 241 -2.27 -15.55 14.47
CA GLY A 241 -2.39 -15.08 15.85
C GLY A 241 -3.64 -14.23 16.12
N PRO A 242 -3.83 -13.78 17.38
CA PRO A 242 -5.06 -13.10 17.81
C PRO A 242 -5.26 -11.72 17.13
N ASN A 243 -4.18 -11.11 16.65
CA ASN A 243 -4.20 -9.82 15.99
C ASN A 243 -4.04 -9.94 14.46
N ARG A 244 -4.38 -11.11 13.89
CA ARG A 244 -4.25 -11.37 12.45
C ARG A 244 -4.92 -10.26 11.64
N ALA A 245 -4.13 -9.63 10.79
CA ALA A 245 -4.57 -8.52 9.94
C ALA A 245 -4.93 -8.98 8.51
N LEU A 246 -4.54 -10.19 8.11
CA LEU A 246 -4.70 -10.68 6.74
C LEU A 246 -5.92 -11.61 6.59
N PHE A 247 -6.74 -11.35 5.58
CA PHE A 247 -7.95 -12.10 5.25
C PHE A 247 -8.06 -12.32 3.73
N ILE A 248 -8.92 -13.24 3.29
CA ILE A 248 -9.24 -13.44 1.87
C ILE A 248 -10.67 -12.96 1.62
N ASP A 249 -10.86 -12.12 0.59
CA ASP A 249 -12.19 -11.79 0.08
C ASP A 249 -12.71 -12.97 -0.76
N ASN A 250 -13.83 -13.57 -0.36
CA ASN A 250 -14.37 -14.75 -1.05
C ASN A 250 -14.81 -14.43 -2.48
N ASP A 251 -15.26 -13.19 -2.73
CA ASP A 251 -15.82 -12.80 -4.02
C ASP A 251 -14.71 -12.55 -5.04
N THR A 252 -13.75 -11.69 -4.69
CA THR A 252 -12.65 -11.34 -5.61
C THR A 252 -11.46 -12.28 -5.53
N ARG A 253 -11.39 -13.12 -4.49
CA ARG A 253 -10.24 -13.97 -4.11
C ARG A 253 -8.96 -13.15 -3.81
N CYS A 254 -9.08 -11.85 -3.59
CA CYS A 254 -7.95 -10.99 -3.22
C CYS A 254 -7.73 -10.98 -1.71
N LEU A 255 -6.49 -10.71 -1.31
CA LEU A 255 -6.18 -10.49 0.08
C LEU A 255 -6.71 -9.14 0.56
N VAL A 256 -7.17 -9.12 1.81
CA VAL A 256 -7.75 -7.97 2.49
C VAL A 256 -6.97 -7.74 3.78
N LEU A 257 -6.55 -6.50 3.97
CA LEU A 257 -5.90 -6.02 5.19
C LEU A 257 -6.94 -5.39 6.09
N PHE A 258 -7.08 -5.95 7.29
CA PHE A 258 -7.93 -5.45 8.35
C PHE A 258 -7.06 -4.93 9.48
N THR A 259 -7.06 -3.63 9.66
CA THR A 259 -6.23 -2.93 10.65
C THR A 259 -7.11 -1.99 11.44
N THR A 260 -6.80 -1.78 12.72
CA THR A 260 -7.47 -0.75 13.52
C THR A 260 -6.62 0.52 13.57
N TYR A 261 -7.25 1.66 13.36
CA TYR A 261 -6.61 2.97 13.54
C TYR A 261 -7.09 3.63 14.84
N THR A 262 -6.14 4.13 15.64
CA THR A 262 -6.39 4.99 16.82
C THR A 262 -5.74 6.36 16.61
N LYS A 263 -6.56 7.42 16.67
CA LYS A 263 -6.09 8.81 16.80
C LYS A 263 -6.60 9.38 18.12
N GLY A 264 -5.82 9.21 19.18
CA GLY A 264 -6.22 9.57 20.55
C GLY A 264 -7.22 8.57 21.18
N ASP A 265 -7.67 8.88 22.40
CA ASP A 265 -8.53 8.04 23.26
C ASP A 265 -9.97 7.83 22.76
N LYS A 266 -10.27 8.11 21.49
CA LYS A 266 -11.65 8.05 20.97
C LYS A 266 -11.75 7.13 19.76
N SER A 267 -12.19 5.89 20.06
CA SER A 267 -12.65 4.82 19.16
C SER A 267 -11.62 4.27 18.16
N THR A 268 -11.38 2.95 18.24
CA THR A 268 -10.72 2.15 17.21
C THR A 268 -11.65 2.03 16.00
N LYS A 269 -11.33 2.71 14.89
CA LYS A 269 -12.10 2.52 13.65
C LYS A 269 -11.46 1.41 12.80
N PRO A 270 -12.19 0.35 12.45
CA PRO A 270 -11.67 -0.69 11.58
C PRO A 270 -11.49 -0.14 10.15
N LEU A 271 -10.31 -0.34 9.60
CA LEU A 271 -9.96 -0.02 8.22
C LEU A 271 -9.70 -1.32 7.48
N THR A 272 -10.49 -1.53 6.43
CA THR A 272 -10.37 -2.65 5.50
C THR A 272 -9.81 -2.13 4.19
N LYS A 273 -8.65 -2.62 3.76
CA LYS A 273 -8.07 -2.29 2.45
C LYS A 273 -7.86 -3.55 1.65
N ARG A 274 -8.41 -3.59 0.44
CA ARG A 274 -8.22 -4.74 -0.46
C ARG A 274 -6.95 -4.55 -1.28
N LEU A 275 -6.16 -5.60 -1.39
CA LEU A 275 -5.00 -5.66 -2.27
C LEU A 275 -5.43 -6.00 -3.69
N ASP A 276 -4.64 -5.59 -4.68
CA ASP A 276 -4.83 -6.05 -6.06
C ASP A 276 -4.47 -7.54 -6.18
N ALA A 277 -4.89 -8.17 -7.28
CA ALA A 277 -4.68 -9.59 -7.51
C ALA A 277 -3.20 -9.95 -7.55
N THR A 278 -2.37 -9.15 -8.20
CA THR A 278 -0.92 -9.42 -8.29
C THR A 278 -0.28 -9.39 -6.91
N THR A 279 -0.45 -8.32 -6.15
CA THR A 279 0.09 -8.23 -4.78
C THR A 279 -0.42 -9.38 -3.91
N SER A 280 -1.69 -9.77 -4.06
CA SER A 280 -2.27 -10.89 -3.32
C SER A 280 -1.56 -12.22 -3.60
N LYS A 281 -1.23 -12.51 -4.88
CA LYS A 281 -0.49 -13.72 -5.28
C LYS A 281 0.88 -13.79 -4.62
N TYR A 282 1.67 -12.72 -4.74
CA TYR A 282 3.04 -12.70 -4.23
C TYR A 282 3.06 -12.74 -2.69
N LEU A 283 2.12 -12.06 -2.04
CA LEU A 283 2.04 -12.07 -0.58
C LEU A 283 1.63 -13.45 -0.06
N LEU A 284 0.68 -14.12 -0.71
CA LEU A 284 0.32 -15.49 -0.37
C LEU A 284 1.49 -16.45 -0.62
N TYR A 285 2.19 -16.32 -1.75
CA TYR A 285 3.37 -17.12 -2.06
C TYR A 285 4.47 -16.97 -1.01
N HIS A 286 4.70 -15.73 -0.54
CA HIS A 286 5.65 -15.48 0.54
C HIS A 286 5.26 -16.19 1.84
N ILE A 287 4.00 -16.13 2.22
CA ILE A 287 3.50 -16.75 3.46
C ILE A 287 3.55 -18.28 3.38
N VAL A 288 3.06 -18.87 2.28
CA VAL A 288 2.91 -20.33 2.13
C VAL A 288 4.24 -21.02 1.82
N ILE A 289 5.09 -20.40 0.99
CA ILE A 289 6.32 -21.04 0.49
C ILE A 289 7.56 -20.46 1.16
N LEU A 290 7.81 -19.16 1.00
CA LEU A 290 9.10 -18.56 1.38
C LEU A 290 9.30 -18.54 2.90
N ARG A 291 8.26 -18.20 3.65
CA ARG A 291 8.32 -18.17 5.11
C ARG A 291 8.51 -19.58 5.68
N GLN A 292 7.91 -20.58 5.05
CA GLN A 292 8.09 -21.97 5.44
C GLN A 292 9.51 -22.49 5.14
N ILE A 293 10.14 -22.05 4.03
CA ILE A 293 11.57 -22.31 3.80
C ILE A 293 12.41 -21.74 4.94
N GLN A 294 12.16 -20.50 5.34
CA GLN A 294 12.91 -19.88 6.43
C GLN A 294 12.72 -20.62 7.76
N ALA A 295 11.47 -20.96 8.11
CA ALA A 295 11.17 -21.74 9.31
C ALA A 295 11.86 -23.11 9.32
N ASN A 296 11.82 -23.82 8.19
CA ASN A 296 12.44 -25.14 8.10
C ASN A 296 13.97 -25.08 8.18
N LEU A 297 14.61 -24.07 7.58
CA LEU A 297 16.07 -23.92 7.60
C LEU A 297 16.61 -23.42 8.95
N LEU A 298 15.87 -22.57 9.65
CA LEU A 298 16.25 -22.06 10.97
C LEU A 298 15.99 -23.10 12.08
N GLY A 299 14.98 -23.94 11.89
CA GLY A 299 14.63 -24.99 12.83
C GLY A 299 13.90 -24.49 14.09
N PRO A 300 13.47 -25.42 14.95
CA PRO A 300 12.68 -25.10 16.15
C PRO A 300 13.49 -24.38 17.24
N GLU A 301 14.82 -24.46 17.20
CA GLU A 301 15.71 -23.89 18.23
C GLU A 301 16.14 -22.44 17.95
N TYR A 302 15.67 -21.84 16.85
CA TYR A 302 15.98 -20.46 16.49
C TYR A 302 15.62 -19.47 17.62
N CYS A 303 16.58 -18.65 18.05
CA CYS A 303 16.46 -17.78 19.22
C CYS A 303 17.11 -16.39 19.06
N GLU A 304 17.42 -15.98 17.82
CA GLU A 304 18.19 -14.75 17.53
C GLU A 304 17.39 -13.44 17.67
N VAL A 305 16.10 -13.49 18.01
CA VAL A 305 15.33 -12.27 18.25
C VAL A 305 15.61 -11.70 19.63
N ASN A 306 16.00 -10.42 19.69
CA ASN A 306 16.19 -9.70 20.96
C ASN A 306 14.84 -9.43 21.66
N PRO A 307 14.60 -10.00 22.87
CA PRO A 307 13.37 -9.76 23.63
C PRO A 307 13.15 -8.31 24.08
N GLU A 308 14.21 -7.51 24.20
CA GLU A 308 14.12 -6.10 24.63
C GLU A 308 13.29 -5.24 23.67
N HIS A 309 13.25 -5.60 22.39
CA HIS A 309 12.40 -4.94 21.39
C HIS A 309 10.92 -5.35 21.50
N TRP A 310 10.60 -6.34 22.35
CA TRP A 310 9.28 -6.96 22.47
C TRP A 310 8.84 -7.06 23.95
N PRO A 311 8.77 -5.93 24.68
CA PRO A 311 8.58 -5.93 26.14
C PRO A 311 7.23 -6.49 26.62
N ARG A 312 6.28 -6.70 25.69
CA ARG A 312 4.95 -7.26 25.97
C ARG A 312 4.86 -8.77 25.74
N PHE A 313 5.91 -9.40 25.22
CA PHE A 313 5.93 -10.84 25.02
C PHE A 313 6.38 -11.54 26.30
N HIS A 314 5.61 -12.53 26.74
CA HIS A 314 5.90 -13.33 27.92
C HIS A 314 6.24 -14.76 27.47
N GLY A 315 7.54 -15.07 27.38
CA GLY A 315 8.04 -16.37 26.94
C GLY A 315 9.57 -16.36 26.79
N SER A 316 10.13 -17.50 26.42
CA SER A 316 11.55 -17.66 26.07
C SER A 316 11.91 -17.00 24.74
N SER A 317 13.21 -16.76 24.49
CA SER A 317 13.68 -16.21 23.21
C SER A 317 13.39 -17.13 22.02
N ILE A 318 13.34 -18.45 22.26
CA ILE A 318 12.93 -19.45 21.25
C ILE A 318 11.45 -19.25 20.93
N GLU A 319 10.58 -19.21 21.94
CA GLU A 319 9.14 -19.00 21.75
C GLU A 319 8.86 -17.65 21.06
N LEU A 320 9.60 -16.59 21.40
CA LEU A 320 9.49 -15.29 20.73
C LEU A 320 9.87 -15.37 19.25
N SER A 321 10.98 -16.04 18.95
CA SER A 321 11.49 -16.15 17.58
C SER A 321 10.55 -16.99 16.70
N GLN A 322 10.02 -18.10 17.23
CA GLN A 322 8.99 -18.90 16.57
C GLN A 322 7.69 -18.12 16.40
N TYR A 323 7.26 -17.40 17.44
CA TYR A 323 6.08 -16.53 17.40
C TYR A 323 6.18 -15.51 16.26
N ILE A 324 7.31 -14.81 16.13
CA ILE A 324 7.49 -13.80 15.09
C ILE A 324 7.53 -14.43 13.70
N LEU A 325 8.29 -15.51 13.53
CA LEU A 325 8.47 -16.18 12.25
C LEU A 325 7.15 -16.73 11.68
N HIS A 326 6.30 -17.25 12.56
CA HIS A 326 5.01 -17.86 12.20
C HIS A 326 3.82 -16.89 12.20
N GLN A 327 4.02 -15.61 12.51
CA GLN A 327 2.92 -14.63 12.53
C GLN A 327 3.16 -13.40 11.67
N TYR A 328 4.37 -12.84 11.66
CA TYR A 328 4.65 -11.56 11.00
C TYR A 328 5.02 -11.74 9.54
N VAL A 329 4.45 -10.90 8.68
CA VAL A 329 4.76 -10.92 7.24
C VAL A 329 6.14 -10.30 6.97
N PHE A 330 6.46 -9.17 7.61
CA PHE A 330 7.61 -8.32 7.28
C PHE A 330 8.76 -8.42 8.29
N PHE A 331 9.14 -9.65 8.61
CA PHE A 331 10.31 -9.98 9.42
C PHE A 331 11.53 -10.29 8.55
N SER A 332 12.67 -9.67 8.86
CA SER A 332 13.99 -9.94 8.27
C SER A 332 14.80 -10.86 9.18
N ILE A 333 15.27 -11.97 8.61
CA ILE A 333 16.16 -12.90 9.31
C ILE A 333 17.53 -12.27 9.54
N LYS A 334 18.05 -11.55 8.54
CA LYS A 334 19.38 -10.93 8.60
C LYS A 334 19.51 -9.92 9.74
N GLU A 335 18.46 -9.13 9.98
CA GLU A 335 18.46 -8.13 11.04
C GLU A 335 17.83 -8.63 12.35
N SER A 336 17.29 -9.87 12.36
CA SER A 336 16.50 -10.45 13.46
C SER A 336 15.43 -9.49 14.00
N THR A 337 14.80 -8.71 13.11
CA THR A 337 13.77 -7.71 13.48
C THR A 337 12.78 -7.50 12.34
N LEU A 338 11.67 -6.83 12.66
CA LEU A 338 10.77 -6.32 11.62
C LEU A 338 11.50 -5.28 10.77
N LEU A 339 11.10 -5.16 9.49
CA LEU A 339 11.71 -4.21 8.57
C LEU A 339 11.80 -2.81 9.19
N ARG A 340 12.96 -2.17 9.07
CA ARG A 340 13.22 -0.86 9.67
C ARG A 340 12.74 0.28 8.77
N GLN A 341 12.19 1.32 9.39
CA GLN A 341 11.70 2.51 8.67
C GLN A 341 12.80 3.22 7.88
N LYS A 342 14.04 3.17 8.38
CA LYS A 342 15.20 3.76 7.71
C LYS A 342 15.40 3.12 6.32
N GLY A 343 15.48 1.80 6.22
CA GLY A 343 15.63 1.09 4.95
C GLY A 343 14.49 1.37 3.97
N PHE A 344 13.26 1.42 4.50
CA PHE A 344 12.08 1.83 3.72
C PHE A 344 12.22 3.26 3.16
N ASN A 345 12.55 4.25 3.99
CA ASN A 345 12.75 5.62 3.54
C ASN A 345 13.91 5.79 2.56
N ASP A 346 15.04 5.13 2.83
CA ASP A 346 16.26 5.24 2.02
C ASP A 346 16.00 4.74 0.59
N MET A 347 15.26 3.63 0.44
CA MET A 347 14.85 3.14 -0.88
C MET A 347 13.93 4.13 -1.59
N LEU A 348 12.94 4.69 -0.88
CA LEU A 348 11.98 5.61 -1.46
C LEU A 348 12.66 6.89 -1.98
N VAL A 349 13.60 7.44 -1.20
CA VAL A 349 14.38 8.61 -1.60
C VAL A 349 15.26 8.27 -2.80
N LYS A 350 15.91 7.11 -2.80
CA LYS A 350 16.80 6.68 -3.88
C LYS A 350 16.07 6.45 -5.20
N GLU A 351 14.91 5.82 -5.17
CA GLU A 351 14.24 5.37 -6.40
C GLU A 351 13.13 6.31 -6.88
N LEU A 352 12.38 6.92 -5.96
CA LEU A 352 11.27 7.81 -6.29
C LEU A 352 11.60 9.29 -6.04
N GLY A 353 12.61 9.59 -5.22
CA GLY A 353 12.98 10.94 -4.81
C GLY A 353 12.09 11.50 -3.68
N PHE A 354 11.18 10.70 -3.16
CA PHE A 354 10.24 11.10 -2.10
C PHE A 354 10.68 10.58 -0.74
N ASN A 355 10.34 11.29 0.33
CA ASN A 355 10.24 10.66 1.65
C ASN A 355 8.81 10.15 1.90
N THR A 356 8.60 9.34 2.94
CA THR A 356 7.30 8.72 3.23
C THR A 356 6.18 9.76 3.39
N ARG A 357 6.47 10.93 3.94
CA ARG A 357 5.47 12.00 4.14
C ARG A 357 5.07 12.64 2.81
N GLU A 358 6.05 12.98 1.98
CA GLU A 358 5.80 13.59 0.66
C GLU A 358 5.04 12.62 -0.26
N LEU A 359 5.43 11.34 -0.28
CA LEU A 359 4.72 10.31 -1.05
C LEU A 359 3.27 10.18 -0.59
N ARG A 360 3.04 10.10 0.73
CA ARG A 360 1.68 10.04 1.28
C ARG A 360 0.84 11.23 0.86
N GLN A 361 1.39 12.46 0.92
CA GLN A 361 0.69 13.67 0.49
C GLN A 361 0.38 13.65 -1.01
N ALA A 362 1.33 13.23 -1.84
CA ALA A 362 1.12 13.09 -3.28
C ALA A 362 0.01 12.07 -3.59
N MET A 363 0.02 10.90 -2.92
CA MET A 363 -1.02 9.88 -3.07
C MET A 363 -2.40 10.36 -2.63
N VAL A 364 -2.50 11.07 -1.50
CA VAL A 364 -3.75 11.69 -1.04
C VAL A 364 -4.29 12.65 -2.11
N ALA A 365 -3.44 13.50 -2.67
CA ALA A 365 -3.83 14.45 -3.69
C ALA A 365 -4.24 13.78 -5.01
N ILE A 366 -3.54 12.72 -5.42
CA ILE A 366 -3.92 11.89 -6.58
C ILE A 366 -5.31 11.31 -6.36
N MET A 367 -5.54 10.70 -5.19
CA MET A 367 -6.81 10.05 -4.87
C MET A 367 -7.99 11.03 -4.92
N ARG A 368 -7.79 12.25 -4.40
CA ARG A 368 -8.83 13.30 -4.39
C ARG A 368 -9.16 13.84 -5.79
N ASN A 369 -8.18 13.95 -6.67
CA ASN A 369 -8.32 14.73 -7.90
C ASN A 369 -8.43 13.87 -9.18
N TYR A 370 -7.87 12.66 -9.18
CA TYR A 370 -7.80 11.80 -10.36
C TYR A 370 -8.50 10.47 -10.20
N VAL A 371 -8.61 9.93 -8.98
CA VAL A 371 -9.31 8.68 -8.71
C VAL A 371 -10.80 8.97 -8.48
N LYS A 372 -11.57 8.94 -9.57
CA LYS A 372 -13.04 9.13 -9.54
C LYS A 372 -13.77 7.80 -9.42
N ARG A 373 -15.04 7.85 -9.01
CA ARG A 373 -15.95 6.70 -9.20
C ARG A 373 -17.29 7.06 -9.85
N SER A 374 -17.86 6.06 -10.51
CA SER A 374 -18.95 6.10 -11.48
C SER A 374 -20.37 5.83 -10.96
N SER A 375 -20.58 5.49 -9.68
CA SER A 375 -21.91 5.03 -9.21
C SER A 375 -22.29 5.32 -7.75
N VAL A 376 -21.40 5.88 -6.93
CA VAL A 376 -21.68 6.21 -5.52
C VAL A 376 -21.74 7.73 -5.36
N SER A 377 -22.61 8.23 -4.48
CA SER A 377 -22.65 9.66 -4.15
C SER A 377 -21.24 10.16 -3.80
N GLU A 378 -20.82 11.24 -4.47
CA GLU A 378 -19.49 11.85 -4.38
C GLU A 378 -19.07 12.15 -2.93
N VAL A 379 -20.06 12.46 -2.09
CA VAL A 379 -19.90 12.71 -0.66
C VAL A 379 -19.40 11.46 0.07
N TYR A 380 -20.05 10.30 -0.11
CA TYR A 380 -19.64 9.05 0.55
C TYR A 380 -18.29 8.56 0.07
N HIS A 381 -17.98 8.76 -1.21
CA HIS A 381 -16.68 8.40 -1.76
C HIS A 381 -15.57 9.23 -1.12
N THR A 382 -15.71 10.56 -1.11
CA THR A 382 -14.73 11.48 -0.52
C THR A 382 -14.51 11.20 0.97
N MET A 383 -15.60 10.99 1.72
CA MET A 383 -15.50 10.64 3.15
C MET A 383 -14.77 9.33 3.38
N THR A 384 -15.04 8.32 2.54
CA THR A 384 -14.36 7.02 2.64
C THR A 384 -12.88 7.15 2.29
N GLN A 385 -12.52 7.94 1.28
CA GLN A 385 -11.12 8.20 0.95
C GLN A 385 -10.37 8.83 2.15
N GLU A 386 -10.95 9.85 2.80
CA GLU A 386 -10.34 10.48 3.98
C GLU A 386 -10.18 9.49 5.14
N LEU A 387 -11.22 8.68 5.40
CA LEU A 387 -11.18 7.62 6.42
C LEU A 387 -10.05 6.62 6.12
N MET A 388 -9.90 6.19 4.88
CA MET A 388 -8.89 5.20 4.45
C MET A 388 -7.45 5.74 4.56
N PHE A 389 -7.26 7.07 4.50
CA PHE A 389 -6.00 7.74 4.84
C PHE A 389 -5.87 8.07 6.33
N GLY A 390 -6.80 7.66 7.20
CA GLY A 390 -6.77 7.93 8.64
C GLY A 390 -6.92 9.42 8.97
N HIS A 391 -7.51 10.21 8.07
CA HIS A 391 -7.89 11.58 8.35
C HIS A 391 -9.25 11.62 9.03
N SER A 392 -9.48 12.63 9.88
CA SER A 392 -10.82 12.83 10.40
C SER A 392 -11.71 13.35 9.27
N VAL A 393 -12.91 12.77 9.13
CA VAL A 393 -13.90 13.21 8.15
C VAL A 393 -14.20 14.71 8.35
N ARG A 394 -14.21 15.17 9.61
CA ARG A 394 -14.37 16.58 9.98
C ARG A 394 -13.20 17.46 9.51
N THR A 395 -11.95 17.03 9.57
CA THR A 395 -10.80 17.81 9.06
C THR A 395 -10.81 17.88 7.53
N GLY A 396 -11.28 16.81 6.87
CA GLY A 396 -11.55 16.81 5.43
C GLY A 396 -12.67 17.77 5.04
N LEU A 397 -13.73 17.85 5.85
CA LEU A 397 -14.92 18.70 5.63
C LEU A 397 -14.76 20.15 6.13
N GLU A 398 -14.07 20.43 7.23
CA GLU A 398 -13.80 21.78 7.79
C GLU A 398 -12.87 22.58 6.88
N SER A 399 -12.03 21.89 6.10
CA SER A 399 -11.29 22.52 5.00
C SER A 399 -12.21 22.96 3.84
N TYR A 400 -13.47 22.46 3.78
CA TYR A 400 -14.34 22.57 2.60
C TYR A 400 -15.87 22.79 2.87
N GLY A 401 -16.30 23.16 4.08
CA GLY A 401 -17.63 23.75 4.34
C GLY A 401 -18.87 22.84 4.28
N LEU A 402 -18.83 21.60 4.80
CA LEU A 402 -20.02 20.74 4.93
C LEU A 402 -20.13 20.14 6.34
N ASP A 403 -21.14 20.54 7.11
CA ASP A 403 -21.13 20.51 8.59
C ASP A 403 -21.97 19.39 9.26
N SER A 404 -22.28 18.26 8.60
CA SER A 404 -23.25 17.30 9.20
C SER A 404 -23.20 15.83 8.75
N PHE A 405 -22.06 15.15 8.84
CA PHE A 405 -22.07 13.68 8.76
C PHE A 405 -20.98 12.99 9.60
N SER A 406 -21.38 12.04 10.45
CA SER A 406 -20.48 11.12 11.16
C SER A 406 -20.60 9.72 10.57
N PHE A 407 -19.48 9.07 10.26
CA PHE A 407 -19.44 7.65 9.85
C PHE A 407 -19.97 6.70 10.94
N ASP A 408 -20.14 7.18 12.18
CA ASP A 408 -20.69 6.40 13.29
C ASP A 408 -22.19 6.08 13.11
N SER A 409 -22.88 6.75 12.17
CA SER A 409 -24.27 6.47 11.81
C SER A 409 -24.42 5.42 10.69
N VAL A 410 -23.31 4.96 10.09
CA VAL A 410 -23.30 3.99 8.99
C VAL A 410 -23.08 2.58 9.55
N THR A 411 -23.90 1.61 9.13
CA THR A 411 -23.74 0.22 9.56
C THR A 411 -22.38 -0.34 9.11
N ALA A 412 -21.79 -1.24 9.89
CA ALA A 412 -20.46 -1.81 9.62
C ALA A 412 -20.35 -2.51 8.24
N SER A 413 -21.43 -3.12 7.76
CA SER A 413 -21.51 -3.74 6.43
C SER A 413 -21.41 -2.70 5.31
N THR A 414 -22.13 -1.58 5.45
CA THR A 414 -22.12 -0.46 4.50
C THR A 414 -20.76 0.24 4.46
N ALA A 415 -20.12 0.43 5.63
CA ALA A 415 -18.76 0.95 5.72
C ALA A 415 -17.75 0.06 4.99
N THR A 416 -17.86 -1.26 5.18
CA THR A 416 -16.98 -2.25 4.51
C THR A 416 -17.18 -2.21 2.99
N TYR A 417 -18.43 -2.13 2.52
CA TYR A 417 -18.73 -2.00 1.10
C TYR A 417 -18.05 -0.76 0.50
N PHE A 418 -18.22 0.42 1.12
CA PHE A 418 -17.59 1.64 0.61
C PHE A 418 -16.06 1.59 0.59
N GLN A 419 -15.43 0.92 1.57
CA GLN A 419 -13.98 0.75 1.61
C GLN A 419 -13.49 -0.20 0.50
N ALA A 420 -14.17 -1.32 0.26
CA ALA A 420 -13.87 -2.24 -0.85
C ALA A 420 -14.03 -1.54 -2.19
N VAL A 421 -15.10 -0.75 -2.30
CA VAL A 421 -15.36 0.17 -3.38
C VAL A 421 -14.12 1.07 -3.54
N ALA A 422 -13.73 1.85 -2.54
CA ALA A 422 -12.59 2.76 -2.61
C ALA A 422 -11.30 2.08 -3.13
N SER A 423 -10.95 0.89 -2.62
CA SER A 423 -9.82 0.08 -3.13
C SER A 423 -9.92 -0.25 -4.62
N GLU A 424 -11.09 -0.65 -5.11
CA GLU A 424 -11.29 -0.93 -6.55
C GLU A 424 -11.10 0.32 -7.43
N SER A 425 -11.50 1.52 -6.96
CA SER A 425 -11.28 2.76 -7.74
C SER A 425 -9.80 3.02 -7.95
N TRP A 426 -9.03 2.80 -6.89
CA TRP A 426 -7.58 2.88 -6.97
C TRP A 426 -7.03 1.87 -7.98
N HIS A 427 -7.37 0.59 -7.84
CA HIS A 427 -6.92 -0.47 -8.76
C HIS A 427 -7.24 -0.15 -10.22
N ASN A 428 -8.48 0.29 -10.50
CA ASN A 428 -8.89 0.66 -11.85
C ASN A 428 -8.13 1.88 -12.37
N TRP A 429 -7.90 2.91 -11.54
CA TRP A 429 -7.16 4.10 -11.94
C TRP A 429 -5.69 3.79 -12.25
N ILE A 430 -5.03 2.96 -11.43
CA ILE A 430 -3.63 2.57 -11.62
C ILE A 430 -3.45 1.39 -12.59
N GLU A 431 -4.54 0.79 -13.09
CA GLU A 431 -4.55 -0.40 -13.96
C GLU A 431 -3.90 -1.64 -13.32
N LEU A 432 -4.18 -1.86 -12.04
CA LEU A 432 -3.88 -3.11 -11.37
C LEU A 432 -5.13 -4.01 -11.40
N GLU A 433 -4.94 -5.31 -11.61
CA GLU A 433 -6.02 -6.30 -11.59
C GLU A 433 -6.75 -6.27 -10.23
N SER A 434 -8.02 -5.85 -10.23
CA SER A 434 -8.79 -5.64 -9.00
C SER A 434 -9.39 -6.93 -8.42
N SER A 435 -9.44 -7.99 -9.22
CA SER A 435 -9.99 -9.29 -8.83
C SER A 435 -9.37 -10.44 -9.63
N PHE A 436 -9.42 -11.64 -9.06
CA PHE A 436 -8.99 -12.88 -9.72
C PHE A 436 -10.10 -13.57 -10.51
N ARG A 437 -11.36 -13.16 -10.29
CA ARG A 437 -12.45 -13.55 -11.17
C ARG A 437 -12.41 -12.61 -12.37
N THR A 438 -12.28 -13.15 -13.57
CA THR A 438 -12.74 -12.44 -14.78
C THR A 438 -14.17 -11.94 -14.51
N PRO A 439 -14.55 -10.74 -14.95
CA PRO A 439 -15.94 -10.34 -14.89
C PRO A 439 -16.76 -11.47 -15.50
N GLN A 440 -17.73 -12.00 -14.76
CA GLN A 440 -18.77 -12.78 -15.41
C GLN A 440 -19.31 -11.89 -16.51
N VAL A 441 -19.07 -12.29 -17.76
CA VAL A 441 -19.64 -11.64 -18.93
C VAL A 441 -21.14 -11.90 -18.83
N ASN A 442 -21.82 -11.08 -18.03
CA ASN A 442 -23.27 -10.97 -18.04
C ASN A 442 -23.62 -10.14 -19.28
N GLY A 443 -23.50 -10.79 -20.43
CA GLY A 443 -23.78 -10.27 -21.75
C GLY A 443 -23.60 -11.41 -22.74
N ILE A 444 -24.60 -11.67 -23.57
CA ILE A 444 -24.46 -12.61 -24.68
C ILE A 444 -23.28 -12.10 -25.55
N PRO A 445 -22.25 -12.92 -25.84
CA PRO A 445 -21.12 -12.51 -26.68
C PRO A 445 -21.63 -11.97 -28.01
N SER A 446 -21.03 -10.90 -28.53
CA SER A 446 -21.41 -10.40 -29.85
C SER A 446 -21.02 -11.42 -30.92
N GLU A 447 -21.71 -11.41 -32.06
CA GLU A 447 -21.44 -12.32 -33.18
C GLU A 447 -19.97 -12.21 -33.67
N GLN A 448 -19.35 -11.05 -33.45
CA GLN A 448 -17.95 -10.78 -33.76
C GLN A 448 -16.99 -11.48 -32.78
N ASP A 449 -17.33 -11.51 -31.48
CA ASP A 449 -16.58 -12.24 -30.45
C ASP A 449 -16.65 -13.76 -30.70
N ILE A 450 -17.79 -14.26 -31.19
CA ILE A 450 -18.00 -15.66 -31.54
C ILE A 450 -17.11 -16.05 -32.73
N GLN A 451 -17.07 -15.23 -33.79
CA GLN A 451 -16.24 -15.48 -34.97
C GLN A 451 -14.74 -15.46 -34.64
N GLU A 452 -14.30 -14.56 -33.75
CA GLU A 452 -12.89 -14.48 -33.35
C GLU A 452 -12.47 -15.70 -32.53
N LEU A 453 -13.35 -16.18 -31.64
CA LEU A 453 -13.16 -17.42 -30.88
C LEU A 453 -13.15 -18.66 -31.78
N GLU A 454 -14.00 -18.73 -32.81
CA GLU A 454 -14.01 -19.82 -33.78
C GLU A 454 -12.70 -19.88 -34.59
N GLY A 455 -12.17 -18.72 -35.01
CA GLY A 455 -10.86 -18.63 -35.67
C GLY A 455 -9.70 -19.10 -34.78
N TYR A 456 -9.74 -18.80 -33.49
CA TYR A 456 -8.76 -19.28 -32.52
C TYR A 456 -8.82 -20.80 -32.32
N VAL A 457 -10.03 -21.37 -32.29
CA VAL A 457 -10.25 -22.82 -32.14
C VAL A 457 -9.72 -23.60 -33.34
N ASP A 458 -9.93 -23.12 -34.57
CA ASP A 458 -9.43 -23.81 -35.77
C ASP A 458 -7.91 -23.72 -35.91
N THR A 459 -7.32 -22.61 -35.46
CA THR A 459 -5.86 -22.47 -35.35
C THR A 459 -5.28 -23.48 -34.37
N LEU A 460 -5.93 -23.66 -33.21
CA LEU A 460 -5.53 -24.64 -32.20
C LEU A 460 -5.72 -26.09 -32.68
N LYS A 461 -6.80 -26.42 -33.38
CA LYS A 461 -7.00 -27.75 -34.00
C LYS A 461 -5.88 -28.07 -34.99
N THR A 462 -5.50 -27.11 -35.81
CA THR A 462 -4.41 -27.27 -36.79
C THR A 462 -3.06 -27.49 -36.10
N ALA A 463 -2.77 -26.71 -35.05
CA ALA A 463 -1.56 -26.89 -34.25
C ALA A 463 -1.53 -28.26 -33.55
N LEU A 464 -2.65 -28.71 -32.97
CA LEU A 464 -2.75 -30.01 -32.31
C LEU A 464 -2.62 -31.18 -33.28
N HIS A 465 -3.20 -31.06 -34.47
CA HIS A 465 -3.03 -32.03 -35.56
C HIS A 465 -1.54 -32.16 -35.91
N ASN A 466 -0.85 -31.03 -36.12
CA ASN A 466 0.57 -31.01 -36.46
C ASN A 466 1.45 -31.62 -35.35
N ILE A 467 1.12 -31.39 -34.07
CA ILE A 467 1.83 -31.98 -32.93
C ILE A 467 1.59 -33.51 -32.87
N ARG A 468 0.33 -33.94 -33.04
CA ARG A 468 -0.08 -35.35 -32.91
C ARG A 468 0.48 -36.25 -34.01
N PHE A 469 0.74 -35.68 -35.19
CA PHE A 469 1.35 -36.36 -36.34
C PHE A 469 2.84 -36.02 -36.54
N SER A 470 3.45 -35.26 -35.62
CA SER A 470 4.90 -34.99 -35.67
C SER A 470 5.70 -36.29 -35.52
N ALA A 471 6.82 -36.38 -36.25
CA ALA A 471 7.73 -37.52 -36.19
C ALA A 471 8.24 -37.79 -34.75
N THR A 472 8.33 -36.75 -33.93
CA THR A 472 8.70 -36.80 -32.51
C THR A 472 7.65 -37.49 -31.65
N ALA A 473 6.35 -37.21 -31.87
CA ALA A 473 5.25 -37.87 -31.17
C ALA A 473 5.12 -39.35 -31.56
N LYS A 474 5.53 -39.73 -32.78
CA LYS A 474 5.58 -41.11 -33.25
C LYS A 474 6.68 -41.92 -32.51
N LYS A 475 7.89 -41.35 -32.38
CA LYS A 475 9.00 -41.95 -31.62
C LYS A 475 8.68 -42.15 -30.13
N LEU A 476 7.90 -41.24 -29.53
CA LEU A 476 7.47 -41.34 -28.13
C LEU A 476 6.49 -42.49 -27.85
N ARG A 477 5.74 -42.95 -28.87
CA ARG A 477 4.82 -44.10 -28.74
C ARG A 477 5.50 -45.46 -28.91
N GLU A 478 6.72 -45.48 -29.44
CA GLU A 478 7.50 -46.70 -29.68
C GLU A 478 8.39 -47.10 -28.48
N LEU A 479 8.42 -46.29 -27.41
CA LEU A 479 9.14 -46.62 -26.17
C LEU A 479 8.32 -47.60 -25.30
N PRO A 480 8.88 -48.75 -24.90
CA PRO A 480 8.17 -49.73 -24.08
C PRO A 480 7.89 -49.18 -22.68
N SER A 481 6.64 -49.33 -22.22
CA SER A 481 6.16 -48.89 -20.91
C SER A 481 6.75 -49.73 -19.79
N ILE A 482 7.74 -49.21 -19.07
CA ILE A 482 8.17 -49.77 -17.78
C ILE A 482 7.19 -49.27 -16.71
N VAL A 483 6.28 -50.15 -16.29
CA VAL A 483 5.40 -49.90 -15.14
C VAL A 483 5.98 -50.65 -13.93
N PRO A 484 6.35 -49.98 -12.82
CA PRO A 484 6.55 -50.66 -11.56
C PRO A 484 5.20 -50.87 -10.89
N THR A 485 4.86 -52.14 -10.68
CA THR A 485 3.76 -52.59 -9.83
C THR A 485 4.06 -52.33 -8.35
N THR A 486 3.05 -51.84 -7.63
CA THR A 486 2.84 -51.71 -6.17
C THR A 486 3.15 -50.35 -5.49
N GLY A 487 2.11 -49.80 -4.84
CA GLY A 487 2.14 -48.63 -3.96
C GLY A 487 1.20 -47.49 -4.39
N LEU A 488 0.62 -46.75 -3.43
CA LEU A 488 -0.34 -45.64 -3.60
C LEU A 488 0.06 -44.57 -4.66
N SER A 489 1.33 -44.54 -5.08
CA SER A 489 1.80 -43.71 -6.20
C SER A 489 1.19 -44.09 -7.55
N GLY A 490 0.77 -45.36 -7.73
CA GLY A 490 0.06 -45.81 -8.93
C GLY A 490 -1.33 -45.18 -9.07
N TYR A 491 -2.02 -44.93 -7.96
CA TYR A 491 -3.34 -44.29 -7.94
C TYR A 491 -3.25 -42.77 -8.24
N LEU A 492 -2.21 -42.11 -7.72
CA LEU A 492 -1.93 -40.70 -8.00
C LEU A 492 -1.33 -40.48 -9.40
N ALA A 493 -0.57 -41.44 -9.93
CA ALA A 493 -0.12 -41.43 -11.32
C ALA A 493 -1.29 -41.69 -12.28
N SER A 494 -2.24 -42.57 -11.93
CA SER A 494 -3.48 -42.72 -12.70
C SER A 494 -4.37 -41.49 -12.62
N GLN A 495 -4.42 -40.76 -11.49
CA GLN A 495 -5.12 -39.46 -11.42
C GLN A 495 -4.39 -38.33 -12.13
N LYS A 496 -3.05 -38.24 -12.10
CA LYS A 496 -2.27 -37.27 -12.88
C LYS A 496 -2.34 -37.56 -14.38
N ALA A 497 -2.40 -38.82 -14.79
CA ALA A 497 -2.66 -39.23 -16.17
C ALA A 497 -4.13 -38.97 -16.58
N ALA A 498 -5.09 -39.16 -15.66
CA ALA A 498 -6.50 -38.82 -15.85
C ALA A 498 -6.80 -37.31 -15.71
N ARG A 499 -5.83 -36.48 -15.28
CA ARG A 499 -5.87 -35.00 -15.29
C ARG A 499 -5.18 -34.38 -16.51
N ARG A 500 -4.69 -35.20 -17.46
CA ARG A 500 -4.31 -34.76 -18.82
C ARG A 500 -5.42 -34.75 -19.90
N PRO A 501 -6.74 -34.80 -19.63
CA PRO A 501 -7.75 -34.59 -20.65
C PRO A 501 -8.27 -33.13 -20.69
N GLY A 502 -7.55 -32.15 -20.14
CA GLY A 502 -7.94 -30.73 -20.17
C GLY A 502 -8.01 -30.08 -21.58
N ILE A 503 -7.79 -30.85 -22.65
CA ILE A 503 -8.01 -30.40 -24.02
C ILE A 503 -9.20 -31.13 -24.64
N ALA A 504 -9.33 -32.45 -24.44
CA ALA A 504 -10.46 -33.23 -24.97
C ALA A 504 -11.77 -32.94 -24.23
N THR A 505 -11.75 -32.86 -22.89
CA THR A 505 -12.93 -32.54 -22.08
C THR A 505 -13.39 -31.10 -22.32
N THR A 506 -12.45 -30.18 -22.55
CA THR A 506 -12.72 -28.78 -22.87
C THR A 506 -13.26 -28.63 -24.30
N LEU A 507 -12.81 -29.46 -25.25
CA LEU A 507 -13.38 -29.56 -26.61
C LEU A 507 -14.79 -30.14 -26.60
N ASP A 508 -15.06 -31.17 -25.80
CA ASP A 508 -16.41 -31.74 -25.64
C ASP A 508 -17.37 -30.75 -24.96
N GLN A 509 -16.89 -30.00 -23.95
CA GLN A 509 -17.66 -28.92 -23.30
C GLN A 509 -17.92 -27.75 -24.26
N LEU A 510 -16.93 -27.34 -25.07
CA LEU A 510 -17.12 -26.31 -26.09
C LEU A 510 -18.04 -26.78 -27.23
N GLN A 511 -18.03 -28.07 -27.58
CA GLN A 511 -18.97 -28.66 -28.56
C GLN A 511 -20.39 -28.73 -28.01
N GLN A 512 -20.58 -29.08 -26.74
CA GLN A 512 -21.89 -29.04 -26.09
C GLN A 512 -22.44 -27.62 -26.00
N VAL A 513 -21.60 -26.64 -25.66
CA VAL A 513 -21.99 -25.23 -25.60
C VAL A 513 -22.33 -24.70 -27.01
N ALA A 514 -21.53 -25.01 -28.02
CA ALA A 514 -21.82 -24.62 -29.41
C ALA A 514 -23.11 -25.27 -29.96
N HIS A 515 -23.40 -26.52 -29.58
CA HIS A 515 -24.63 -27.20 -29.98
C HIS A 515 -25.87 -26.59 -29.31
N VAL A 516 -25.77 -26.23 -28.02
CA VAL A 516 -26.86 -25.57 -27.27
C VAL A 516 -27.14 -24.16 -27.82
N LEU A 517 -26.09 -23.44 -28.21
CA LEU A 517 -26.21 -22.11 -28.81
C LEU A 517 -26.84 -22.17 -30.23
N ARG A 518 -26.52 -23.18 -31.04
CA ARG A 518 -27.18 -23.40 -32.34
C ARG A 518 -28.67 -23.74 -32.20
N SER A 519 -29.03 -24.60 -31.25
CA SER A 519 -30.44 -24.95 -31.02
C SER A 519 -31.29 -23.79 -30.50
N ASN A 520 -30.66 -22.76 -29.90
CA ASN A 520 -31.34 -21.56 -29.42
C ASN A 520 -31.37 -20.41 -30.44
N ALA A 521 -30.58 -20.49 -31.53
CA ALA A 521 -30.60 -19.52 -32.62
C ALA A 521 -31.52 -19.92 -33.78
N GLU A 522 -31.95 -21.19 -33.83
CA GLU A 522 -32.92 -21.73 -34.79
C GLU A 522 -34.38 -21.75 -34.27
N MET A 523 -34.62 -21.24 -33.05
CA MET A 523 -35.93 -20.84 -32.51
C MET A 523 -36.05 -19.32 -32.52
#